data_AF-A0A0M7BY77-F1
#
_entry.id   AF-A0A0M7BY77-F1
#
_cell.length_a   1.000
_cell.length_b   1.000
_cell.length_c   1.000
_cell.angle_alpha   90.00
_cell.angle_beta   90.00
_cell.angle_gamma   90.00
#
_symmetry.space_group_name_H-M   'P 1'
#
loop_
_entity.id
_entity.type
_entity.pdbx_description
1 polymer ?
#
loop_
_entity_poly.entity_id
_entity_poly.type
_entity_poly.pdbx_seq_one_letter_code
_entity_poly.pdbx_strand_id
1 'polypeptide(L)'
;MTMFLRAAAPLAAAALSLTSLPARAHDCAAPLSEASYQALVCAQTALAERQAALQARYEALRETLADDEADSLAGDQAKWQTFAEADCAVYADMAGRDNDAWRLTWGEIALTSCRADMAAAREQRLGQYQALIKRRGDQRAAILAP
;
A
#
# COMPACT_ATOMS: atom_id res chain seq x y z
N MET A 1 -57.71 -4.00 -44.28
CA MET A 1 -56.87 -3.36 -45.32
C MET A 1 -55.48 -3.14 -44.75
N THR A 2 -54.47 -3.55 -45.52
CA THR A 2 -53.09 -3.03 -45.58
C THR A 2 -52.34 -2.60 -44.30
N MET A 3 -51.29 -3.38 -44.02
CA MET A 3 -50.02 -3.08 -43.33
C MET A 3 -49.63 -1.60 -43.13
N PHE A 4 -48.92 -1.33 -42.03
CA PHE A 4 -47.48 -0.97 -42.11
C PHE A 4 -46.73 -1.39 -40.83
N LEU A 5 -45.70 -2.22 -40.97
CA LEU A 5 -44.68 -2.37 -39.93
C LEU A 5 -43.75 -1.15 -39.97
N ARG A 6 -43.30 -0.71 -38.79
CA ARG A 6 -41.98 -0.08 -38.65
C ARG A 6 -41.36 -0.49 -37.33
N ALA A 7 -40.37 -1.39 -37.41
CA ALA A 7 -39.53 -1.70 -36.28
C ALA A 7 -38.63 -0.49 -35.99
N ALA A 8 -38.71 0.03 -34.77
CA ALA A 8 -37.70 0.94 -34.24
C ALA A 8 -36.63 0.10 -33.54
N ALA A 9 -35.40 0.15 -34.05
CA ALA A 9 -34.27 -0.57 -33.45
C ALA A 9 -33.88 0.05 -32.10
N PRO A 10 -33.54 -0.75 -31.07
CA PRO A 10 -32.98 -0.23 -29.83
C PRO A 10 -31.51 0.17 -30.06
N LEU A 11 -31.28 1.46 -30.30
CA LEU A 11 -29.96 2.07 -30.23
C LEU A 11 -29.85 2.92 -28.96
N ALA A 12 -28.64 2.96 -28.39
CA ALA A 12 -28.24 3.70 -27.18
C ALA A 12 -28.73 3.14 -25.82
N ALA A 13 -28.05 2.09 -25.34
CA ALA A 13 -27.89 1.81 -23.90
C ALA A 13 -26.52 1.17 -23.59
N ALA A 14 -25.45 1.65 -24.24
CA ALA A 14 -24.07 1.17 -24.06
C ALA A 14 -23.13 2.32 -23.70
N ALA A 15 -23.34 2.93 -22.52
CA ALA A 15 -22.52 4.03 -22.01
C ALA A 15 -22.64 4.21 -20.47
N LEU A 16 -22.57 3.13 -19.70
CA LEU A 16 -22.48 3.17 -18.22
C LEU A 16 -21.29 2.32 -17.74
N SER A 17 -20.10 2.70 -18.18
CA SER A 17 -18.83 2.04 -17.82
C SER A 17 -17.63 3.01 -17.82
N LEU A 18 -17.89 4.30 -17.53
CA LEU A 18 -16.89 5.38 -17.60
C LEU A 18 -17.09 6.41 -16.47
N THR A 19 -16.88 6.02 -15.21
CA THR A 19 -16.48 6.91 -14.08
C THR A 19 -16.14 6.09 -12.81
N SER A 20 -15.31 5.06 -12.94
CA SER A 20 -14.64 4.42 -11.81
C SER A 20 -13.13 4.36 -12.04
N LEU A 21 -12.56 5.53 -12.38
CA LEU A 21 -11.12 5.74 -12.21
C LEU A 21 -10.85 5.71 -10.69
N PRO A 22 -9.89 4.90 -10.21
CA PRO A 22 -9.48 4.98 -8.81
C PRO A 22 -8.97 6.39 -8.53
N ALA A 23 -9.35 6.95 -7.38
CA ALA A 23 -8.84 8.24 -6.92
C ALA A 23 -7.30 8.19 -6.95
N ARG A 24 -6.69 9.11 -7.69
CA ARG A 24 -5.23 9.12 -7.84
C ARG A 24 -4.63 9.78 -6.61
N ALA A 25 -3.38 9.44 -6.26
CA ALA A 25 -2.69 10.04 -5.11
C ALA A 25 -2.68 11.59 -5.12
N HIS A 26 -2.84 12.23 -6.29
CA HIS A 26 -3.01 13.68 -6.42
C HIS A 26 -4.30 14.23 -5.79
N ASP A 27 -5.38 13.46 -5.80
CA ASP A 27 -6.70 13.83 -5.24
C ASP A 27 -6.71 13.75 -3.70
N CYS A 28 -5.66 13.19 -3.10
CA CYS A 28 -5.47 12.99 -1.66
C CYS A 28 -4.62 14.08 -0.99
N ALA A 29 -4.20 15.12 -1.73
CA ALA A 29 -3.42 16.24 -1.20
C ALA A 29 -4.28 17.45 -0.74
N ALA A 30 -5.60 17.40 -0.95
CA ALA A 30 -6.53 18.47 -0.58
C ALA A 30 -7.04 18.32 0.87
N PRO A 31 -7.31 19.42 1.60
CA PRO A 31 -7.84 19.35 2.96
C PRO A 31 -9.25 18.73 2.98
N LEU A 32 -9.43 17.78 3.89
CA LEU A 32 -10.59 16.88 3.95
C LEU A 32 -11.83 17.57 4.54
N SER A 33 -12.85 17.80 3.71
CA SER A 33 -14.21 18.14 4.14
C SER A 33 -15.20 17.02 3.80
N GLU A 34 -16.13 16.74 4.71
CA GLU A 34 -17.25 15.78 4.58
C GLU A 34 -16.93 14.27 4.31
N ALA A 35 -15.93 13.59 4.87
CA ALA A 35 -14.70 13.94 5.59
C ALA A 35 -13.88 12.64 5.76
N SER A 36 -14.47 11.64 6.43
CA SER A 36 -13.88 10.34 6.74
C SER A 36 -13.86 9.38 5.54
N TYR A 37 -14.90 9.33 4.69
CA TYR A 37 -14.92 8.39 3.56
C TYR A 37 -13.79 8.66 2.55
N GLN A 38 -13.61 9.92 2.14
CA GLN A 38 -12.50 10.28 1.24
C GLN A 38 -11.13 10.05 1.91
N ALA A 39 -11.01 10.35 3.21
CA ALA A 39 -9.80 10.05 3.97
C ALA A 39 -9.50 8.54 4.06
N LEU A 40 -10.52 7.70 4.19
CA LEU A 40 -10.39 6.24 4.19
C LEU A 40 -9.93 5.73 2.82
N VAL A 41 -10.54 6.21 1.74
CA VAL A 41 -10.10 5.89 0.36
C VAL A 41 -8.64 6.29 0.16
N CYS A 42 -8.25 7.50 0.59
CA CYS A 42 -6.87 7.96 0.50
C CYS A 42 -5.89 7.14 1.36
N ALA A 43 -6.26 6.76 2.58
CA ALA A 43 -5.45 5.89 3.43
C ALA A 43 -5.30 4.50 2.80
N GLN A 44 -6.37 3.94 2.23
CA GLN A 44 -6.35 2.63 1.54
C GLN A 44 -5.48 2.65 0.28
N THR A 45 -5.59 3.70 -0.56
CA THR A 45 -4.72 3.90 -1.72
C THR A 45 -3.25 4.02 -1.30
N ALA A 46 -2.96 4.86 -0.29
CA ALA A 46 -1.61 5.01 0.24
C ALA A 46 -1.06 3.69 0.80
N LEU A 47 -1.86 2.91 1.54
CA LEU A 47 -1.47 1.60 2.04
C LEU A 47 -1.15 0.64 0.90
N ALA A 48 -2.00 0.56 -0.13
CA ALA A 48 -1.77 -0.31 -1.29
C ALA A 48 -0.50 0.07 -2.06
N GLU A 49 -0.26 1.36 -2.29
CA GLU A 49 0.97 1.86 -2.91
C GLU A 49 2.23 1.50 -2.07
N ARG A 50 2.17 1.68 -0.74
CA ARG A 50 3.28 1.35 0.16
C ARG A 50 3.53 -0.15 0.29
N GLN A 51 2.47 -0.97 0.31
CA GLN A 51 2.60 -2.43 0.31
C GLN A 51 3.22 -2.94 -0.99
N ALA A 52 2.80 -2.41 -2.15
CA ALA A 52 3.39 -2.76 -3.45
C ALA A 52 4.87 -2.35 -3.53
N ALA A 53 5.22 -1.13 -3.10
CA ALA A 53 6.61 -0.67 -3.05
C ALA A 53 7.47 -1.51 -2.10
N LEU A 54 6.95 -1.84 -0.91
CA LEU A 54 7.60 -2.71 0.08
C LEU A 54 7.85 -4.11 -0.49
N GLN A 55 6.85 -4.72 -1.14
CA GLN A 55 6.97 -6.07 -1.71
C GLN A 55 8.02 -6.10 -2.82
N ALA A 56 7.97 -5.15 -3.77
CA ALA A 56 8.96 -5.06 -4.84
C ALA A 56 10.38 -4.85 -4.30
N ARG A 57 10.54 -4.03 -3.25
CA ARG A 57 11.81 -3.82 -2.56
C ARG A 57 12.31 -5.10 -1.86
N TYR A 58 11.42 -5.85 -1.23
CA TYR A 58 11.71 -7.11 -0.56
C TYR A 58 12.14 -8.19 -1.55
N GLU A 59 11.42 -8.37 -2.66
CA GLU A 59 11.75 -9.35 -3.70
C GLU A 59 13.10 -9.04 -4.33
N ALA A 60 13.32 -7.79 -4.78
CA ALA A 60 14.58 -7.36 -5.37
C ALA A 60 15.77 -7.42 -4.39
N LEU A 61 15.53 -7.34 -3.08
CA LEU A 61 16.57 -7.60 -2.08
C LEU A 61 16.84 -9.11 -1.97
N ARG A 62 15.81 -9.93 -1.80
CA ARG A 62 15.89 -11.39 -1.63
C ARG A 62 16.63 -12.06 -2.80
N GLU A 63 16.40 -11.61 -4.03
CA GLU A 63 17.06 -12.14 -5.24
C GLU A 63 18.58 -11.83 -5.31
N THR A 64 19.09 -10.92 -4.47
CA THR A 64 20.53 -10.57 -4.41
C THR A 64 21.28 -11.22 -3.24
N LEU A 65 20.57 -11.99 -2.41
CA LEU A 65 21.11 -12.62 -1.21
C LEU A 65 21.52 -14.08 -1.47
N ALA A 66 22.42 -14.59 -0.64
CA ALA A 66 22.61 -16.04 -0.51
C ALA A 66 21.41 -16.67 0.24
N ASP A 67 21.17 -17.96 0.06
CA ASP A 67 19.98 -18.66 0.57
C ASP A 67 19.79 -18.48 2.10
N ASP A 68 20.87 -18.54 2.88
CA ASP A 68 20.86 -18.36 4.34
C ASP A 68 20.52 -16.93 4.77
N GLU A 69 21.00 -15.93 4.02
CA GLU A 69 20.65 -14.53 4.22
C GLU A 69 19.20 -14.24 3.78
N ALA A 70 18.74 -14.90 2.70
CA ALA A 70 17.37 -14.78 2.20
C ALA A 70 16.34 -15.40 3.15
N ASP A 71 16.62 -16.57 3.72
CA ASP A 71 15.81 -17.21 4.77
C ASP A 71 15.77 -16.35 6.04
N SER A 72 16.92 -15.78 6.43
CA SER A 72 17.01 -14.85 7.56
C SER A 72 16.17 -13.59 7.34
N LEU A 73 16.20 -13.03 6.12
CA LEU A 73 15.37 -11.90 5.72
C LEU A 73 13.88 -12.23 5.73
N ALA A 74 13.48 -13.42 5.26
CA ALA A 74 12.09 -13.88 5.29
C ALA A 74 11.58 -14.03 6.73
N GLY A 75 12.39 -14.60 7.62
CA GLY A 75 12.10 -14.71 9.05
C GLY A 75 11.98 -13.36 9.76
N ASP A 76 12.80 -12.37 9.39
CA ASP A 76 12.69 -10.99 9.89
C ASP A 76 11.44 -10.28 9.35
N GLN A 77 11.13 -10.45 8.06
CA GLN A 77 9.95 -9.85 7.43
C GLN A 77 8.63 -10.36 8.04
N ALA A 78 8.54 -11.66 8.33
CA ALA A 78 7.36 -12.23 9.01
C ALA A 78 7.18 -11.67 10.43
N LYS A 79 8.25 -11.59 11.22
CA LYS A 79 8.23 -11.00 12.57
C LYS A 79 7.85 -9.51 12.52
N TRP A 80 8.41 -8.76 11.57
CA TRP A 80 8.08 -7.36 11.36
C TRP A 80 6.60 -7.18 11.02
N GLN A 81 6.00 -8.04 10.20
CA GLN A 81 4.58 -7.95 9.86
C GLN A 81 3.68 -8.16 11.09
N THR A 82 3.99 -9.15 11.94
CA THR A 82 3.28 -9.35 13.22
C THR A 82 3.44 -8.15 14.15
N PHE A 83 4.64 -7.56 14.23
CA PHE A 83 4.89 -6.35 15.02
C PHE A 83 4.08 -5.15 14.50
N ALA A 84 4.08 -4.90 13.19
CA ALA A 84 3.38 -3.77 12.58
C ALA A 84 1.87 -3.81 12.81
N GLU A 85 1.25 -4.98 12.69
CA GLU A 85 -0.18 -5.15 12.98
C GLU A 85 -0.51 -4.93 14.46
N ALA A 86 0.33 -5.43 15.37
CA ALA A 86 0.14 -5.22 16.82
C ALA A 86 0.32 -3.75 17.23
N ASP A 87 1.35 -3.08 16.70
CA ASP A 87 1.65 -1.67 16.99
C ASP A 87 0.53 -0.75 16.46
N CYS A 88 0.07 -0.97 15.23
CA CYS A 88 -1.00 -0.17 14.65
C CYS A 88 -2.38 -0.40 15.29
N ALA A 89 -2.66 -1.59 15.82
CA ALA A 89 -3.84 -1.82 16.64
C ALA A 89 -3.79 -0.99 17.94
N VAL A 90 -2.65 -1.02 18.65
CA VAL A 90 -2.44 -0.22 19.88
C VAL A 90 -2.51 1.28 19.59
N TYR A 91 -1.95 1.74 18.46
CA TYR A 91 -2.05 3.14 18.02
C TYR A 91 -3.51 3.59 17.81
N ALA A 92 -4.30 2.80 17.08
CA ALA A 92 -5.71 3.12 16.82
C ALA A 92 -6.55 3.10 18.11
N ASP A 93 -6.32 2.12 19.00
CA ASP A 93 -6.99 2.04 20.31
C ASP A 93 -6.63 3.22 21.22
N MET A 94 -5.38 3.67 21.24
CA MET A 94 -4.97 4.84 22.03
C MET A 94 -5.62 6.13 21.53
N ALA A 95 -5.72 6.33 20.21
CA ALA A 95 -6.31 7.51 19.62
C ALA A 95 -7.84 7.61 19.86
N GLY A 96 -8.52 6.47 20.02
CA GLY A 96 -9.97 6.39 20.21
C GLY A 96 -10.47 6.02 21.61
N ARG A 97 -9.57 5.80 22.58
CA ARG A 97 -9.84 5.13 23.87
C ARG A 97 -11.15 5.53 24.55
N ASP A 98 -11.39 6.83 24.69
CA ASP A 98 -12.52 7.40 25.43
C ASP A 98 -13.55 8.08 24.51
N ASN A 99 -13.54 7.76 23.20
CA ASN A 99 -14.39 8.41 22.20
C ASN A 99 -14.91 7.42 21.14
N ASP A 100 -16.05 6.77 21.43
CA ASP A 100 -16.69 5.81 20.52
C ASP A 100 -17.07 6.39 19.16
N ALA A 101 -17.50 7.66 19.12
CA ALA A 101 -17.80 8.33 17.86
C ALA A 101 -16.54 8.45 16.98
N TRP A 102 -15.38 8.75 17.58
CA TRP A 102 -14.11 8.74 16.88
C TRP A 102 -13.72 7.32 16.43
N ARG A 103 -13.86 6.29 17.28
CA ARG A 103 -13.54 4.90 16.88
C ARG A 103 -14.33 4.47 15.65
N LEU A 104 -15.62 4.80 15.59
CA LEU A 104 -16.51 4.46 14.48
C LEU A 104 -16.25 5.27 13.20
N THR A 105 -15.73 6.50 13.29
CA THR A 105 -15.58 7.40 12.12
C THR A 105 -14.13 7.56 11.63
N TRP A 106 -13.15 7.34 12.50
CA TRP A 106 -11.73 7.57 12.24
C TRP A 106 -10.81 6.38 12.60
N GLY A 107 -11.29 5.39 13.37
CA GLY A 107 -10.47 4.25 13.80
C GLY A 107 -9.82 3.47 12.64
N GLU A 108 -10.61 3.11 11.62
CA GLU A 108 -10.11 2.42 10.43
C GLU A 108 -9.13 3.28 9.61
N ILE A 109 -9.32 4.60 9.61
CA ILE A 109 -8.43 5.53 8.91
C ILE A 109 -7.09 5.59 9.64
N ALA A 110 -7.09 5.72 10.96
CA ALA A 110 -5.88 5.72 11.78
C ALA A 110 -5.10 4.40 11.68
N LEU A 111 -5.81 3.27 11.72
CA LEU A 111 -5.23 1.93 11.54
C LEU A 111 -4.60 1.76 10.15
N THR A 112 -5.31 2.18 9.10
CA THR A 112 -4.85 2.09 7.71
C THR A 112 -3.64 3.00 7.45
N SER A 113 -3.67 4.24 7.94
CA SER A 113 -2.55 5.19 7.84
C SER A 113 -1.32 4.69 8.58
N CYS A 114 -1.47 4.16 9.80
CA CYS A 114 -0.35 3.55 10.53
C CYS A 114 0.29 2.39 9.76
N ARG A 115 -0.51 1.49 9.17
CA ARG A 115 0.00 0.40 8.33
C ARG A 115 0.79 0.94 7.12
N ALA A 116 0.35 2.05 6.52
CA ALA A 116 1.02 2.67 5.38
C ALA A 116 2.37 3.29 5.78
N ASP A 117 2.43 3.98 6.93
CA ASP A 117 3.65 4.55 7.49
C ASP A 117 4.66 3.46 7.90
N MET A 118 4.18 2.39 8.53
CA MET A 118 4.98 1.22 8.87
C MET A 118 5.56 0.53 7.63
N ALA A 119 4.76 0.37 6.58
CA ALA A 119 5.22 -0.17 5.30
C ALA A 119 6.28 0.73 4.65
N ALA A 120 6.10 2.06 4.67
CA ALA A 120 7.08 3.02 4.16
C ALA A 120 8.41 2.98 4.93
N ALA A 121 8.36 2.95 6.27
CA ALA A 121 9.55 2.84 7.11
C ALA A 121 10.31 1.52 6.87
N ARG A 122 9.57 0.41 6.67
CA ARG A 122 10.16 -0.88 6.32
C ARG A 122 10.77 -0.87 4.92
N GLU A 123 10.11 -0.27 3.92
CA GLU A 123 10.64 -0.13 2.56
C GLU A 123 11.99 0.61 2.57
N GLN A 124 12.09 1.71 3.32
CA GLN A 124 13.34 2.44 3.54
C GLN A 124 14.41 1.55 4.19
N ARG A 125 14.05 0.73 5.19
CA ARG A 125 14.98 -0.18 5.88
C ARG A 125 15.53 -1.27 4.94
N LEU A 126 14.69 -1.84 4.08
CA LEU A 126 15.14 -2.80 3.08
C LEU A 126 16.06 -2.14 2.04
N GLY A 127 15.82 -0.88 1.67
CA GLY A 127 16.74 -0.07 0.86
C GLY A 127 18.12 0.14 1.51
N GLN A 128 18.18 0.29 2.85
CA GLN A 128 19.45 0.34 3.58
C GLN A 128 20.21 -0.99 3.50
N TYR A 129 19.52 -2.13 3.55
CA TYR A 129 20.11 -3.47 3.39
C TYR A 129 20.64 -3.67 1.96
N GLN A 130 19.87 -3.33 0.92
CA GLN A 130 20.34 -3.36 -0.48
C GLN A 130 21.62 -2.54 -0.66
N ALA A 131 21.67 -1.33 -0.11
CA ALA A 131 22.86 -0.47 -0.17
C ALA A 131 24.07 -1.05 0.57
N LEU A 132 23.86 -1.80 1.67
CA LEU A 132 24.92 -2.50 2.39
C LEU A 132 25.49 -3.68 1.58
N ILE A 133 24.62 -4.50 0.99
CA ILE A 133 25.01 -5.66 0.16
C ILE A 133 25.78 -5.20 -1.07
N LYS A 134 25.34 -4.12 -1.74
CA LYS A 134 26.09 -3.52 -2.84
C LYS A 134 27.51 -3.12 -2.40
N ARG A 135 27.65 -2.37 -1.29
CA ARG A 135 28.97 -1.97 -0.76
C ARG A 135 29.86 -3.17 -0.44
N ARG A 136 29.30 -4.25 0.12
CA ARG A 136 30.01 -5.52 0.37
C ARG A 136 30.51 -6.16 -0.92
N GLY A 137 29.69 -6.17 -1.97
CA GLY A 137 30.06 -6.65 -3.31
C GLY A 137 31.16 -5.80 -3.94
N ASP A 138 30.98 -4.47 -3.98
CA ASP A 138 31.94 -3.50 -4.51
C ASP A 138 33.31 -3.64 -3.82
N GLN A 139 33.32 -3.75 -2.48
CA GLN A 139 34.55 -3.93 -1.68
C GLN A 139 35.24 -5.26 -1.98
N ARG A 140 34.49 -6.36 -2.12
CA ARG A 140 35.05 -7.66 -2.49
C ARG A 140 35.66 -7.63 -3.89
N ALA A 141 35.01 -6.96 -4.85
CA ALA A 141 35.56 -6.79 -6.18
C ALA A 141 36.85 -5.97 -6.18
N ALA A 142 36.91 -4.88 -5.40
CA ALA A 142 38.10 -4.03 -5.28
C ALA A 142 39.31 -4.75 -4.64
N ILE A 143 39.08 -5.67 -3.68
CA ILE A 143 40.14 -6.48 -3.06
C ILE A 143 40.68 -7.56 -4.02
N LEU A 144 39.86 -8.01 -4.97
CA LEU A 144 40.19 -9.05 -5.95
C LEU A 144 40.66 -8.51 -7.30
N ALA A 145 40.69 -7.19 -7.49
CA ALA A 145 41.23 -6.55 -8.68
C ALA A 145 42.77 -6.54 -8.62
N PRO A 146 43.48 -6.98 -9.69
CA PRO A 146 44.94 -7.04 -9.74
C PRO A 146 45.61 -5.67 -9.97
#